data_AF-A0A9C9Z861-F1
#
_entry.id   AF-A0A9C9Z861-F1
#
_cell.length_a   1.000
_cell.length_b   1.000
_cell.length_c   1.000
_cell.angle_alpha   90.00
_cell.angle_beta   90.00
_cell.angle_gamma   90.00
#
_symmetry.space_group_name_H-M   'P 1'
#
loop_
_entity.id
_entity.type
_entity.pdbx_description
1 polymer ?
#
loop_
_entity_poly.entity_id
_entity_poly.type
_entity_poly.pdbx_seq_one_letter_code
_entity_poly.pdbx_strand_id
1 'polypeptide(L)' 'EYVSAMKHGLGLNKILGTIHIYPTMAEANKYVAGHWKRAHAPQRLLAWVERFHRWRRGGK' A
#
# COMPACT_ATOMS: atom_id res chain seq x y z
N GLU A 1 -7.81 8.16 -13.44
CA GLU A 1 -7.56 7.63 -12.09
C GLU A 1 -8.20 8.41 -10.96
N TYR A 2 -7.58 9.49 -10.45
CA TYR A 2 -7.98 10.08 -9.14
C TYR A 2 -9.44 10.57 -9.06
N VAL A 3 -9.92 11.33 -10.04
CA VAL A 3 -11.31 11.84 -10.07
C VAL A 3 -12.33 10.70 -10.28
N SER A 4 -11.99 9.69 -11.08
CA SER A 4 -12.82 8.50 -11.26
C SER A 4 -12.91 7.69 -9.96
N ALA A 5 -11.78 7.52 -9.27
CA ALA A 5 -11.72 6.85 -7.98
C ALA A 5 -12.57 7.58 -6.93
N MET A 6 -12.52 8.91 -6.87
CA MET A 6 -13.40 9.69 -5.98
C MET A 6 -14.88 9.55 -6.37
N LYS A 7 -15.21 9.64 -7.66
CA LYS A 7 -16.58 9.51 -8.18
C LYS A 7 -17.20 8.14 -7.87
N HIS A 8 -16.39 7.09 -7.86
CA HIS A 8 -16.83 5.71 -7.62
C HIS A 8 -16.53 5.23 -6.19
N GLY A 9 -16.09 6.11 -5.28
CA GLY A 9 -15.79 5.74 -3.89
C GLY A 9 -14.64 4.74 -3.73
N LEU A 10 -13.73 4.66 -4.70
CA LEU A 10 -12.59 3.75 -4.68
C LEU A 10 -11.49 4.33 -3.77
N GLY A 11 -11.19 3.62 -2.68
CA GLY A 11 -10.13 4.01 -1.75
C GLY A 11 -8.72 3.90 -2.35
N LEU A 12 -7.74 4.51 -1.67
CA LEU A 12 -6.33 4.55 -2.09
C LEU A 12 -5.71 3.16 -2.30
N ASN A 13 -6.20 2.12 -1.61
CA ASN A 13 -5.79 0.74 -1.85
C ASN A 13 -6.13 0.25 -3.26
N LYS A 14 -7.26 0.69 -3.82
CA LYS A 14 -7.67 0.33 -5.17
C LYS A 14 -6.82 1.05 -6.21
N ILE A 15 -6.55 2.35 -5.98
CA ILE A 15 -5.62 3.13 -6.81
C ILE A 15 -4.24 2.46 -6.82
N LEU A 16 -3.69 2.08 -5.66
CA LEU A 16 -2.38 1.42 -5.58
C LEU A 16 -2.30 0.11 -6.39
N GLY A 17 -3.42 -0.61 -6.52
CA GLY A 17 -3.52 -1.86 -7.27
C GLY A 17 -3.74 -1.67 -8.78
N THR A 18 -4.01 -0.46 -9.26
CA THR A 18 -4.22 -0.20 -10.69
C THR A 18 -2.89 -0.13 -11.44
N ILE A 19 -2.86 -0.65 -12.67
CA ILE A 19 -1.73 -0.47 -13.60
C ILE A 19 -1.74 0.99 -14.06
N HIS A 20 -0.72 1.74 -13.66
CA HIS A 20 -0.55 3.13 -14.08
C HIS A 20 0.32 3.17 -15.34
N ILE A 21 -0.08 3.98 -16.32
CA ILE A 21 0.63 4.13 -17.60
C ILE A 21 1.98 4.80 -17.35
N TYR A 22 3.05 4.19 -17.87
CA TYR A 22 4.42 4.69 -17.81
C TYR A 22 4.90 5.21 -19.19
N PRO A 23 5.72 6.27 -19.27
CA PRO A 23 6.06 7.24 -18.22
C PRO A 23 5.08 8.42 -18.21
N THR A 24 4.21 8.54 -17.19
CA THR A 24 3.23 9.65 -17.14
C THR A 24 3.00 10.19 -15.72
N MET A 25 2.45 11.41 -15.61
CA MET A 25 2.03 12.00 -14.32
C MET A 25 1.00 11.16 -13.58
N ALA A 26 0.35 10.18 -14.23
CA ALA A 26 -0.55 9.25 -13.55
C ALA A 26 0.18 8.42 -12.48
N GLU A 27 1.49 8.20 -12.61
CA GLU A 27 2.31 7.54 -11.60
C GLU A 27 2.33 8.25 -10.24
N ALA A 28 2.15 9.58 -10.22
CA ALA A 28 2.08 10.35 -8.98
C ALA A 28 0.97 9.82 -8.05
N ASN A 29 -0.17 9.40 -8.60
CA ASN A 29 -1.28 8.85 -7.83
C ASN A 29 -0.90 7.52 -7.15
N LYS A 30 -0.09 6.69 -7.80
CA LYS A 30 0.47 5.46 -7.24
C LYS A 30 1.40 5.76 -6.06
N TYR A 31 2.27 6.76 -6.21
CA TYR A 31 3.20 7.17 -5.16
C TYR A 31 2.47 7.71 -3.94
N VAL A 32 1.46 8.57 -4.12
CA VAL A 32 0.64 9.11 -3.02
C VAL A 32 -0.10 7.99 -2.29
N ALA A 33 -0.77 7.09 -3.03
CA ALA A 33 -1.46 5.95 -2.44
C ALA A 33 -0.49 5.01 -1.69
N GLY A 34 0.72 4.82 -2.20
CA GLY A 34 1.78 4.04 -1.57
C GLY A 34 2.29 4.68 -0.28
N HIS A 35 2.55 5.98 -0.27
CA HIS A 35 3.00 6.71 0.91
C HIS A 35 1.94 6.68 2.02
N TRP A 36 0.67 6.93 1.66
CA TRP A 36 -0.45 6.81 2.60
C TRP A 36 -0.55 5.41 3.21
N LYS A 37 -0.46 4.35 2.39
CA LYS A 37 -0.54 2.96 2.87
C LYS A 37 0.59 2.61 3.85
N ARG A 38 1.82 3.11 3.60
CA ARG A 38 2.95 2.92 4.52
C ARG A 38 2.73 3.65 5.84
N ALA A 39 2.24 4.89 5.79
CA ALA A 39 1.94 5.69 7.00
C ALA A 39 0.80 5.10 7.84
N HIS A 40 -0.18 4.43 7.22
CA HIS A 40 -1.34 3.83 7.89
C HIS A 40 -1.18 2.32 8.14
N ALA A 41 0.03 1.78 7.94
CA ALA A 41 0.28 0.37 8.19
C ALA A 41 0.22 0.08 9.71
N PRO A 42 -0.45 -1.00 10.15
CA PRO A 42 -0.58 -1.34 11.57
C PRO A 42 0.76 -1.87 12.13
N GLN A 43 1.57 -0.95 12.67
CA GLN A 43 2.95 -1.23 13.13
C GLN A 43 3.03 -2.35 14.17
N ARG A 44 2.08 -2.38 15.13
CA ARG A 44 2.04 -3.41 16.18
C ARG A 44 1.85 -4.81 15.58
N LEU A 45 0.95 -4.94 14.60
CA LEU A 45 0.72 -6.22 13.93
C LEU A 45 1.95 -6.64 13.12
N LEU A 46 2.60 -5.70 12.44
CA LEU A 46 3.84 -5.99 11.69
C LEU A 46 4.95 -6.49 12.61
N ALA A 47 5.12 -5.89 13.80
CA ALA A 47 6.09 -6.35 14.79
C ALA A 47 5.78 -7.78 15.30
N TRP A 48 4.50 -8.11 15.50
CA TRP A 48 4.07 -9.47 15.86
C TRP A 48 4.37 -10.47 14.74
N VAL A 49 4.03 -10.12 13.50
CA VAL A 49 4.27 -10.94 12.31
C VAL A 49 5.77 -11.17 12.10
N GLU A 50 6.59 -10.14 12.31
CA GLU A 50 8.05 -10.25 12.28
C GLU A 50 8.55 -11.26 13.32
N ARG A 51 8.09 -11.15 14.57
CA ARG A 51 8.46 -12.09 15.66
C ARG A 51 8.01 -13.51 15.35
N PHE A 52 6.81 -13.69 14.82
CA PHE A 52 6.29 -15.00 14.39
C PHE A 52 7.15 -15.61 13.27
N HIS A 53 7.49 -14.83 12.25
CA HIS A 53 8.35 -15.29 11.17
C HIS A 53 9.77 -15.61 11.64
N ARG A 54 10.32 -14.85 12.61
CA ARG A 54 11.62 -15.14 13.22
C ARG A 54 11.61 -16.48 13.94
N TRP A 55 10.58 -16.75 14.74
CA TRP A 55 10.39 -18.05 15.41
C TRP A 55 10.24 -19.20 14.39
N ARG A 56 9.39 -19.03 13.37
CA ARG A 56 9.14 -20.06 12.34
C ARG A 56 10.39 -20.42 11.53
N ARG A 57 11.33 -19.48 11.35
CA ARG A 57 12.60 -19.71 10.65
C ARG A 57 13.69 -20.33 11.53
N GLY A 58 13.37 -20.76 12.75
CA GLY A 58 14.34 -21.37 13.67
C GLY A 58 15.26 -20.37 14.36
N GLY A 59 14.85 -19.11 14.46
CA GLY A 59 15.57 -18.12 15.26
C GLY A 59 15.54 -18.53 16.73
N LYS A 60 16.73 -18.72 17.32
CA LYS A 60 16.91 -18.76 18.78
C LYS A 60 16.28 -17.54 19.44
#